data_AF-A0A1V0R3F2-F1
#
_entry.id   AF-A0A1V0R3F2-F1
#
_cell.length_a   1.000
_cell.length_b   1.000
_cell.length_c   1.000
_cell.angle_alpha   90.00
_cell.angle_beta   90.00
_cell.angle_gamma   90.00
#
_symmetry.space_group_name_H-M   'P 1'
#
loop_
_entity.id
_entity.type
_entity.pdbx_description
1 polymer ?
#
loop_
_entity_poly.entity_id
_entity_poly.type
_entity_poly.pdbx_seq_one_letter_code
_entity_poly.pdbx_strand_id
1 'polypeptide(L)'
;MSRCSTASSTSSVCPPARPVPPFPPLRVGRGGDRLRRAVRRRRRVASAALAVVAAALAVGGTEAQASRGAAPPEARAARGAPPAAVRMVSAPVRIADAATVRLLRPGDRVDVVAAERSGSPTVVAAGARVAEVPHPEKGVADGGALVVLSVPRDTARVLVGAGATTRLAVTLC
;
A
#
# COMPACT_ATOMS: atom_id res chain seq x y z
N MET A 1 19.54 -66.96 -23.83
CA MET A 1 19.20 -65.96 -22.79
C MET A 1 17.98 -65.18 -23.25
N SER A 2 16.76 -65.66 -22.99
CA SER A 2 15.50 -64.96 -23.32
C SER A 2 14.95 -64.31 -22.07
N ARG A 3 14.79 -62.98 -22.09
CA ARG A 3 14.13 -62.23 -21.02
C ARG A 3 12.65 -62.07 -21.38
N CYS A 4 11.76 -62.73 -20.64
CA CYS A 4 10.35 -62.36 -20.60
C CYS A 4 10.19 -61.20 -19.60
N SER A 5 9.86 -60.02 -20.09
CA SER A 5 9.43 -58.89 -19.26
C SER A 5 7.90 -58.88 -19.22
N THR A 6 7.32 -59.32 -18.11
CA THR A 6 5.90 -59.15 -17.81
C THR A 6 5.65 -57.73 -17.31
N ALA A 7 4.97 -56.91 -18.10
CA ALA A 7 4.49 -55.60 -17.68
C ALA A 7 3.27 -55.77 -16.75
N SER A 8 3.39 -55.28 -15.52
CA SER A 8 2.28 -55.23 -14.56
C SER A 8 1.43 -54.00 -14.84
N SER A 9 0.18 -54.20 -15.22
CA SER A 9 -0.82 -53.14 -15.35
C SER A 9 -1.38 -52.79 -13.97
N THR A 10 -0.95 -51.65 -13.41
CA THR A 10 -1.56 -51.09 -12.20
C THR A 10 -2.85 -50.35 -12.57
N SER A 11 -4.01 -50.95 -12.29
CA SER A 11 -5.30 -50.27 -12.42
C SER A 11 -5.43 -49.22 -11.31
N SER A 12 -5.36 -47.95 -11.67
CA SER A 12 -5.68 -46.83 -10.77
C SER A 12 -7.19 -46.85 -10.46
N VAL A 13 -7.55 -47.17 -9.22
CA VAL A 13 -8.93 -47.09 -8.74
C VAL A 13 -9.20 -45.66 -8.29
N CYS A 14 -10.04 -44.93 -9.04
CA CYS A 14 -10.50 -43.60 -8.62
C CYS A 14 -11.59 -43.75 -7.54
N PRO A 15 -11.46 -43.09 -6.38
CA PRO A 15 -12.52 -43.08 -5.37
C PRO A 15 -13.74 -42.30 -5.88
N PRO A 16 -14.97 -42.66 -5.46
CA PRO A 16 -16.18 -42.01 -5.92
C PRO A 16 -16.25 -40.55 -5.42
N ALA A 17 -16.80 -39.68 -6.26
CA ALA A 17 -16.95 -38.25 -5.96
C ALA A 17 -17.80 -38.05 -4.69
N ARG A 18 -17.23 -37.37 -3.68
CA ARG A 18 -17.97 -36.95 -2.49
C ARG A 18 -18.68 -35.62 -2.76
N PRO A 19 -19.97 -35.47 -2.37
CA PRO A 19 -20.68 -34.22 -2.52
C PRO A 19 -20.08 -33.16 -1.60
N VAL A 20 -19.79 -31.99 -2.17
CA VAL A 20 -19.29 -30.82 -1.45
C VAL A 20 -20.49 -30.14 -0.77
N PRO A 21 -20.41 -29.78 0.53
CA PRO A 21 -21.51 -29.09 1.21
C PRO A 21 -21.75 -27.71 0.59
N PRO A 22 -22.99 -27.21 0.61
CA PRO A 22 -23.31 -25.90 0.05
C PRO A 22 -22.59 -24.81 0.82
N PHE A 23 -21.83 -23.97 0.10
CA PHE A 23 -21.13 -22.81 0.65
C PHE A 23 -21.93 -21.54 0.33
N PRO A 24 -22.78 -21.05 1.25
CA PRO A 24 -23.51 -19.80 1.03
C PRO A 24 -22.52 -18.62 0.97
N PRO A 25 -22.69 -17.68 0.03
CA PRO A 25 -21.75 -16.60 -0.18
C PRO A 25 -21.70 -15.65 1.03
N LEU A 26 -20.50 -15.44 1.56
CA LEU A 26 -20.25 -14.49 2.65
C LEU A 26 -20.55 -13.06 2.18
N ARG A 27 -21.61 -12.46 2.72
CA ARG A 27 -21.97 -11.06 2.50
C ARG A 27 -21.09 -10.17 3.39
N VAL A 28 -19.97 -9.71 2.86
CA VAL A 28 -19.17 -8.67 3.54
C VAL A 28 -19.91 -7.33 3.52
N GLY A 29 -20.20 -6.79 4.70
CA GLY A 29 -20.98 -5.57 4.86
C GLY A 29 -20.27 -4.31 4.35
N ARG A 30 -20.87 -3.62 3.38
CA ARG A 30 -20.47 -2.26 2.94
C ARG A 30 -20.88 -1.19 3.96
N GLY A 31 -20.22 -1.16 5.12
CA GLY A 31 -20.51 -0.17 6.18
C GLY A 31 -19.70 1.13 6.11
N GLY A 32 -18.48 1.09 5.58
CA GLY A 32 -17.49 2.17 5.74
C GLY A 32 -17.57 3.36 4.78
N ASP A 33 -18.32 3.24 3.68
CA ASP A 33 -18.31 4.26 2.61
C ASP A 33 -19.12 5.51 2.94
N ARG A 34 -20.14 5.40 3.81
CA ARG A 34 -21.02 6.53 4.15
C ARG A 34 -20.28 7.58 4.99
N LEU A 35 -19.49 7.15 5.97
CA LEU A 35 -18.69 8.04 6.82
C LEU A 35 -17.62 8.77 5.99
N ARG A 36 -16.95 8.05 5.08
CA ARG A 36 -15.94 8.63 4.17
C ARG A 36 -16.53 9.69 3.25
N ARG A 37 -17.77 9.52 2.77
CA ARG A 37 -18.46 10.52 1.94
C ARG A 37 -18.83 11.77 2.73
N ALA A 38 -19.26 11.64 3.98
CA ALA A 38 -19.61 12.77 4.84
C ALA A 38 -18.38 13.66 5.16
N VAL A 39 -17.24 13.05 5.49
CA VAL A 39 -15.99 13.77 5.77
C VAL A 39 -15.49 14.53 4.52
N ARG A 40 -15.59 13.92 3.33
CA ARG A 40 -15.23 14.59 2.07
C ARG A 40 -16.10 15.80 1.75
N ARG A 41 -17.40 15.77 2.08
CA ARG A 41 -18.29 16.92 1.87
C ARG A 41 -17.93 18.08 2.80
N ARG A 42 -17.64 17.83 4.07
CA ARG A 42 -17.24 18.89 5.03
C ARG A 42 -15.96 19.62 4.60
N ARG A 43 -14.96 18.88 4.09
CA ARG A 43 -13.71 19.49 3.59
C ARG A 43 -13.93 20.42 2.39
N ARG A 44 -14.91 20.13 1.52
CA ARG A 44 -15.20 20.98 0.34
C ARG A 44 -15.85 22.32 0.71
N VAL A 45 -16.66 22.35 1.77
CA VAL A 45 -17.28 23.60 2.24
C VAL A 45 -16.26 24.50 2.91
N ALA A 46 -15.36 23.93 3.72
CA ALA A 46 -14.30 24.69 4.39
C ALA A 46 -13.31 25.35 3.40
N SER A 47 -12.95 24.67 2.30
CA SER A 47 -12.07 25.25 1.28
C SER A 47 -12.69 26.40 0.50
N ALA A 48 -14.01 26.39 0.28
CA ALA A 48 -14.69 27.48 -0.42
C ALA A 48 -14.70 28.78 0.41
N ALA A 49 -14.93 28.67 1.73
CA ALA A 49 -14.89 29.82 2.64
C ALA A 49 -13.49 30.46 2.70
N LEU A 50 -12.42 29.63 2.67
CA LEU A 50 -11.04 30.10 2.74
C LEU A 50 -10.61 30.85 1.46
N ALA A 51 -11.10 30.42 0.28
CA ALA A 51 -10.84 31.11 -0.98
C ALA A 51 -11.49 32.50 -1.05
N VAL A 52 -12.67 32.67 -0.45
CA VAL A 52 -13.37 33.97 -0.41
C VAL A 52 -12.63 34.98 0.49
N VAL A 53 -12.06 34.54 1.62
CA VAL A 53 -11.25 35.41 2.50
C VAL A 53 -9.95 35.86 1.83
N ALA A 54 -9.27 34.99 1.09
CA ALA A 54 -8.05 35.35 0.36
C ALA A 54 -8.32 36.37 -0.75
N ALA A 55 -9.45 36.27 -1.45
CA ALA A 55 -9.84 37.24 -2.47
C ALA A 55 -10.14 38.63 -1.89
N ALA A 56 -10.74 38.71 -0.70
CA ALA A 56 -10.99 39.99 -0.02
C ALA A 56 -9.70 40.70 0.42
N LEU A 57 -8.68 39.95 0.86
CA LEU A 57 -7.38 40.51 1.24
C LEU A 57 -6.55 41.01 0.04
N ALA A 58 -6.74 40.41 -1.14
CA ALA A 58 -6.04 40.82 -2.36
C ALA A 58 -6.52 42.16 -2.95
N VAL A 59 -7.70 42.64 -2.55
CA VAL A 59 -8.24 43.93 -3.01
C VAL A 59 -7.84 45.09 -2.07
N GLY A 60 -7.39 44.80 -0.85
CA GLY A 60 -7.06 45.81 0.16
C GLY A 60 -5.56 46.11 0.37
N GLY A 61 -4.67 45.49 -0.41
CA GLY A 61 -3.22 45.52 -0.17
C GLY A 61 -2.42 46.06 -1.35
N THR A 62 -2.73 47.27 -1.83
CA THR A 62 -1.95 47.96 -2.88
C THR A 62 -1.10 49.10 -2.31
N GLU A 63 -0.09 48.79 -1.49
CA GLU A 63 1.00 49.74 -1.19
C GLU A 63 2.22 48.92 -0.73
N ALA A 64 3.01 48.40 -1.68
CA ALA A 64 4.44 48.08 -1.50
C ALA A 64 4.97 47.35 -2.75
N GLN A 65 5.14 48.08 -3.84
CA GLN A 65 5.91 47.62 -4.99
C GLN A 65 7.33 48.20 -4.90
N ALA A 66 8.34 47.35 -4.65
CA ALA A 66 9.73 47.69 -4.95
C ALA A 66 10.56 46.42 -5.23
N SER A 67 10.83 46.24 -6.53
CA SER A 67 12.09 45.76 -7.10
C SER A 67 12.71 44.45 -6.57
N ARG A 68 12.51 43.37 -7.34
CA ARG A 68 13.62 42.51 -7.81
C ARG A 68 13.17 41.67 -9.01
N GLY A 69 13.95 41.76 -10.09
CA GLY A 69 13.70 41.05 -11.34
C GLY A 69 14.08 39.58 -11.31
N ALA A 70 13.98 38.98 -12.50
CA ALA A 70 14.22 37.59 -12.91
C ALA A 70 12.97 36.68 -12.93
N ALA A 71 12.40 36.50 -14.13
CA ALA A 71 11.74 35.24 -14.54
C ALA A 71 12.84 34.19 -14.84
N PRO A 72 12.61 32.85 -14.93
CA PRO A 72 11.36 32.09 -15.17
C PRO A 72 11.24 30.82 -14.24
N PRO A 73 10.34 29.82 -14.44
CA PRO A 73 9.32 29.65 -15.46
C PRO A 73 7.89 29.61 -14.91
N GLU A 74 6.96 29.69 -15.86
CA GLU A 74 5.58 29.31 -15.71
C GLU A 74 5.47 27.90 -15.09
N ALA A 75 5.38 27.83 -13.77
CA ALA A 75 4.62 26.76 -13.12
C ALA A 75 3.15 27.05 -13.40
N ARG A 76 2.76 26.92 -14.68
CA ARG A 76 1.39 26.72 -15.09
C ARG A 76 1.01 25.44 -14.38
N ALA A 77 0.43 25.61 -13.19
CA ALA A 77 -0.08 24.54 -12.36
C ALA A 77 -0.94 23.71 -13.31
N ALA A 78 -0.37 22.59 -13.75
CA ALA A 78 -1.08 21.58 -14.49
C ALA A 78 -2.25 21.28 -13.57
N ARG A 79 -3.42 21.80 -13.97
CA ARG A 79 -4.68 21.65 -13.26
C ARG A 79 -4.99 20.16 -13.44
N GLY A 80 -4.35 19.39 -12.58
CA GLY A 80 -4.01 18.00 -12.84
C GLY A 80 -5.28 17.25 -13.06
N ALA A 81 -5.38 16.58 -14.21
CA ALA A 81 -6.36 15.53 -14.38
C ALA A 81 -6.35 14.67 -13.11
N PRO A 82 -7.53 14.31 -12.57
CA PRO A 82 -7.59 13.50 -11.36
C PRO A 82 -6.68 12.29 -11.56
N PRO A 83 -5.79 11.96 -10.59
CA PRO A 83 -4.84 10.87 -10.76
C PRO A 83 -5.63 9.64 -11.18
N ALA A 84 -5.24 9.06 -12.33
CA ALA A 84 -5.88 7.87 -12.85
C ALA A 84 -5.96 6.85 -11.71
N ALA A 85 -7.12 6.22 -11.53
CA ALA A 85 -7.34 5.30 -10.42
C ALA A 85 -6.37 4.12 -10.55
N VAL A 86 -5.25 4.17 -9.83
CA VAL A 86 -4.23 3.14 -9.86
C VAL A 86 -4.79 1.90 -9.16
N ARG A 87 -4.65 0.74 -9.81
CA ARG A 87 -5.08 -0.54 -9.24
C ARG A 87 -4.14 -0.92 -8.10
N MET A 88 -4.71 -1.02 -6.90
CA MET A 88 -4.00 -1.40 -5.68
C MET A 88 -3.99 -2.93 -5.52
N VAL A 89 -2.95 -3.46 -4.88
CA VAL A 89 -2.81 -4.86 -4.48
C VAL A 89 -2.41 -4.93 -3.00
N SER A 90 -2.70 -6.06 -2.36
CA SER A 90 -2.22 -6.39 -1.02
C SER A 90 -0.91 -7.15 -1.14
N ALA A 91 0.19 -6.58 -0.63
CA ALA A 91 1.51 -7.15 -0.65
C ALA A 91 1.93 -7.52 0.79
N PRO A 92 2.06 -8.82 1.14
CA PRO A 92 2.70 -9.21 2.39
C PRO A 92 4.20 -8.90 2.30
N VAL A 93 4.70 -8.14 3.27
CA VAL A 93 6.09 -7.67 3.34
C VAL A 93 6.64 -7.99 4.72
N ARG A 94 7.88 -8.48 4.76
CA ARG A 94 8.59 -8.77 6.01
C ARG A 94 9.45 -7.58 6.41
N ILE A 95 9.19 -7.04 7.59
CA ILE A 95 9.91 -5.92 8.18
C ILE A 95 10.84 -6.45 9.27
N ALA A 96 12.11 -6.05 9.22
CA ALA A 96 13.14 -6.55 10.11
C ALA A 96 12.89 -6.20 11.59
N ASP A 97 12.28 -5.04 11.86
CA ASP A 97 11.96 -4.63 13.23
C ASP A 97 10.52 -4.98 13.62
N ALA A 98 10.38 -6.09 14.35
CA ALA A 98 9.10 -6.53 14.88
C ALA A 98 8.52 -5.61 15.96
N ALA A 99 9.35 -4.87 16.71
CA ALA A 99 8.87 -3.95 17.73
C ALA A 99 8.17 -2.75 17.08
N THR A 100 8.76 -2.20 16.01
CA THR A 100 8.14 -1.14 15.22
C THR A 100 6.81 -1.60 14.59
N VAL A 101 6.75 -2.82 14.06
CA VAL A 101 5.50 -3.37 13.48
C VAL A 101 4.36 -3.45 14.50
N ARG A 102 4.66 -3.72 15.78
CA ARG A 102 3.63 -3.80 16.84
C ARG A 102 2.95 -2.46 17.14
N LEU A 103 3.54 -1.35 16.70
CA LEU A 103 2.96 -0.02 16.85
C LEU A 103 1.96 0.30 15.73
N LEU A 104 2.06 -0.40 14.59
CA LEU A 104 1.26 -0.13 13.41
C LEU A 104 -0.18 -0.59 13.60
N ARG A 105 -1.10 0.17 13.01
CA ARG A 105 -2.52 -0.16 12.91
C ARG A 105 -2.95 -0.22 11.45
N PRO A 106 -3.94 -1.07 11.11
CA PRO A 106 -4.59 -1.01 9.81
C PRO A 106 -5.10 0.40 9.52
N GLY A 107 -4.69 0.97 8.38
CA GLY A 107 -5.02 2.33 7.96
C GLY A 107 -3.85 3.31 8.03
N ASP A 108 -2.79 2.99 8.77
CA ASP A 108 -1.58 3.81 8.88
C ASP A 108 -0.91 4.00 7.52
N ARG A 109 -0.17 5.09 7.39
CA ARG A 109 0.69 5.35 6.24
C ARG A 109 2.13 5.19 6.66
N VAL A 110 2.88 4.47 5.83
CA VAL A 110 4.28 4.18 6.07
C VAL A 110 5.09 4.38 4.82
N ASP A 111 6.33 4.81 5.00
CA ASP A 111 7.37 4.68 3.99
C ASP A 111 8.16 3.40 4.30
N VAL A 112 8.43 2.60 3.26
CA VAL A 112 9.24 1.39 3.35
C VAL A 112 10.63 1.71 2.87
N VAL A 113 11.61 1.41 3.71
CA VAL A 113 13.02 1.70 3.48
C VAL A 113 13.77 0.37 3.37
N ALA A 114 14.51 0.18 2.28
CA ALA A 114 15.50 -0.88 2.18
C ALA A 114 16.81 -0.40 2.80
N ALA A 115 17.28 -1.13 3.80
CA ALA A 115 18.56 -0.90 4.43
C ALA A 115 19.46 -2.12 4.19
N GLU A 116 20.53 -1.90 3.42
CA GLU A 116 21.64 -2.84 3.34
C GLU A 116 22.58 -2.62 4.52
N ARG A 117 23.22 -3.68 5.01
CA ARG A 117 24.06 -3.63 6.22
C ARG A 117 25.25 -2.66 6.09
N SER A 118 25.67 -2.39 4.86
CA SER A 118 26.80 -1.53 4.51
C SER A 118 26.43 -0.44 3.48
N GLY A 119 25.15 -0.34 3.11
CA GLY A 119 24.67 0.58 2.06
C GLY A 119 23.87 1.74 2.64
N SER A 120 23.68 2.78 1.84
CA SER A 120 22.77 3.87 2.20
C SER A 120 21.31 3.40 2.17
N PRO A 121 20.49 3.79 3.15
CA PRO A 121 19.07 3.44 3.15
C PRO A 121 18.36 4.12 1.98
N THR A 122 17.51 3.37 1.28
CA THR A 122 16.73 3.88 0.15
C THR A 122 15.24 3.65 0.37
N VAL A 123 14.42 4.66 0.07
CA VAL A 123 12.96 4.55 0.16
C VAL A 123 12.45 3.79 -1.06
N VAL A 124 11.87 2.62 -0.81
CA VAL A 124 11.35 1.72 -1.86
C VAL A 124 9.88 1.98 -2.15
N ALA A 125 9.11 2.39 -1.13
CA ALA A 125 7.71 2.74 -1.27
C ALA A 125 7.38 3.90 -0.34
N ALA A 126 6.78 4.96 -0.88
CA ALA A 126 6.36 6.11 -0.09
C ALA A 126 4.83 6.10 0.14
N GLY A 127 4.40 6.40 1.37
CA GLY A 127 3.00 6.57 1.77
C GLY A 127 2.12 5.33 1.59
N ALA A 128 2.72 4.14 1.62
CA ALA A 128 2.04 2.86 1.54
C ALA A 128 1.05 2.72 2.69
N ARG A 129 -0.14 2.16 2.43
CA ARG A 129 -1.14 1.97 3.47
C ARG A 129 -0.99 0.60 4.12
N VAL A 130 -0.98 0.54 5.44
CA VAL A 130 -1.10 -0.73 6.17
C VAL A 130 -2.52 -1.25 5.98
N ALA A 131 -2.65 -2.40 5.33
CA ALA A 131 -3.92 -3.09 5.14
C ALA A 131 -4.22 -4.02 6.32
N GLU A 132 -3.21 -4.73 6.80
CA GLU A 132 -3.30 -5.69 7.90
C GLU A 132 -1.93 -5.85 8.57
N VAL A 133 -1.94 -6.16 9.86
CA VAL A 133 -0.75 -6.56 10.63
C VAL A 133 -1.01 -7.96 11.18
N PRO A 134 -0.54 -9.03 10.49
CA PRO A 134 -0.72 -10.39 10.96
C PRO A 134 -0.11 -10.63 12.34
N HIS A 135 -0.80 -11.40 13.17
CA HIS A 135 -0.26 -11.83 14.46
C HIS A 135 0.92 -12.79 14.21
N PRO A 136 2.05 -12.62 14.91
CA PRO A 136 3.17 -13.53 14.75
C PRO A 136 2.77 -14.93 15.25
N GLU A 137 2.92 -15.94 14.40
CA GLU A 137 2.71 -17.33 14.81
C GLU A 137 3.75 -17.73 15.86
N LYS A 138 3.31 -18.41 16.92
CA LYS A 138 4.19 -18.84 18.01
C LYS A 138 5.21 -19.85 17.45
N GLY A 139 6.49 -19.52 17.49
CA GLY A 139 7.59 -20.42 17.13
C GLY A 139 8.38 -20.04 15.87
N VAL A 140 7.95 -19.04 15.10
CA VAL A 140 8.74 -18.54 13.97
C VAL A 140 9.73 -17.48 14.47
N ALA A 141 10.95 -17.92 14.79
CA ALA A 141 12.04 -17.11 15.32
C ALA A 141 12.81 -16.29 14.26
N ASP A 142 12.24 -16.16 13.07
CA ASP A 142 12.87 -15.35 12.03
C ASP A 142 12.72 -13.86 12.40
N GLY A 143 13.85 -13.18 12.53
CA GLY A 143 14.01 -11.84 13.12
C GLY A 143 13.35 -10.67 12.39
N GLY A 144 12.03 -10.72 12.19
CA GLY A 144 11.19 -9.67 11.62
C GLY A 144 9.71 -10.07 11.56
N ALA A 145 8.81 -9.08 11.53
CA ALA A 145 7.36 -9.28 11.50
C ALA A 145 6.75 -9.05 10.10
N LEU A 146 5.63 -9.71 9.83
CA LEU A 146 4.88 -9.52 8.59
C LEU A 146 3.92 -8.34 8.70
N VAL A 147 3.77 -7.60 7.60
CA VAL A 147 2.77 -6.55 7.42
C VAL A 147 2.20 -6.68 6.01
N VAL A 148 0.89 -6.52 5.86
CA VAL A 148 0.25 -6.48 4.54
C VAL A 148 0.06 -5.02 4.15
N LEU A 149 0.67 -4.60 3.04
CA LEU A 149 0.59 -3.25 2.52
C LEU A 149 -0.33 -3.17 1.30
N SER A 150 -1.17 -2.14 1.25
CA SER A 150 -1.90 -1.76 0.05
C SER A 150 -1.05 -0.81 -0.78
N VAL A 151 -0.54 -1.32 -1.90
CA VAL A 151 0.40 -0.61 -2.79
C VAL A 151 0.02 -0.79 -4.25
N PRO A 152 0.49 0.07 -5.17
CA PRO A 152 0.40 -0.20 -6.61
C PRO A 152 1.10 -1.51 -6.99
N ARG A 153 0.64 -2.17 -8.06
CA ARG A 153 1.17 -3.46 -8.50
C ARG A 153 2.67 -3.42 -8.81
N ASP A 154 3.16 -2.32 -9.39
CA ASP A 154 4.59 -2.19 -9.72
C ASP A 154 5.43 -1.99 -8.46
N THR A 155 4.94 -1.19 -7.50
CA THR A 155 5.58 -1.06 -6.18
C THR A 155 5.65 -2.39 -5.44
N ALA A 156 4.61 -3.24 -5.52
CA ALA A 156 4.65 -4.57 -4.93
C ALA A 156 5.79 -5.43 -5.49
N ARG A 157 6.04 -5.36 -6.81
CA ARG A 157 7.16 -6.08 -7.44
C ARG A 157 8.51 -5.60 -6.94
N VAL A 158 8.68 -4.28 -6.79
CA VAL A 158 9.91 -3.68 -6.26
C VAL A 158 10.11 -4.09 -4.80
N LEU A 159 9.06 -4.07 -3.97
CA LEU A 159 9.13 -4.51 -2.57
C LEU A 159 9.53 -5.99 -2.43
N VAL A 160 9.00 -6.86 -3.30
CA VAL A 160 9.38 -8.29 -3.32
C VAL A 160 10.84 -8.46 -3.71
N GLY A 161 11.31 -7.74 -4.74
CA GLY A 161 12.71 -7.77 -5.13
C GLY A 161 13.64 -7.27 -4.03
N ALA A 162 13.32 -6.13 -3.43
CA ALA A 162 14.09 -5.54 -2.34
C ALA A 162 14.10 -6.44 -1.08
N GLY A 163 12.96 -7.01 -0.71
CA GLY A 163 12.85 -7.90 0.46
C GLY A 163 13.58 -9.24 0.29
N ALA A 164 13.91 -9.65 -0.95
CA ALA A 164 14.68 -10.86 -1.21
C ALA A 164 16.19 -10.68 -0.96
N THR A 165 16.70 -9.45 -1.05
CA THR A 165 18.14 -9.15 -0.97
C THR A 165 18.50 -8.27 0.23
N THR A 166 17.57 -7.45 0.71
CA THR A 166 17.81 -6.42 1.73
C THR A 166 16.86 -6.56 2.92
N ARG A 167 17.23 -5.94 4.05
CA ARG A 167 16.34 -5.83 5.20
C ARG A 167 15.46 -4.61 5.04
N LEU A 168 14.16 -4.80 5.20
CA LEU A 168 13.19 -3.71 5.10
C LEU A 168 12.86 -3.15 6.49
N ALA A 169 12.80 -1.83 6.57
CA ALA A 169 12.34 -1.05 7.71
C ALA A 169 11.16 -0.17 7.29
N VAL A 170 10.45 0.39 8.28
CA VAL A 170 9.31 1.29 8.03
C VAL A 170 9.43 2.55 8.86
N THR A 171 8.97 3.67 8.30
CA THR A 171 8.78 4.94 9.00
C THR A 171 7.34 5.39 8.88
N LEU A 172 6.78 5.96 9.95
CA LEU A 172 5.41 6.48 10.00
C LEU A 172 5.35 7.90 9.40
N CYS A 173 4.31 8.18 8.60
CA CYS A 173 4.08 9.48 7.94
C CYS A 173 2.89 10.25 8.52
#